data_AF-A0A556RSR1-F1
#
_entry.id   AF-A0A556RSR1-F1
#
_cell.length_a   1.000
_cell.length_b   1.000
_cell.length_c   1.000
_cell.angle_alpha   90.00
_cell.angle_beta   90.00
_cell.angle_gamma   90.00
#
_symmetry.space_group_name_H-M   'P 1'
#
loop_
_entity.id
_entity.type
_entity.pdbx_description
1 polymer ?
#
loop_
_entity_poly.entity_id
_entity_poly.type
_entity_poly.pdbx_seq_one_letter_code
_entity_poly.pdbx_strand_id
1 'polypeptide(L)'
;MFKHRDYTLRYKGNSDVELILPNHKIVHDHPLIEQTSFSVLVWNIFKQKRRDCITVLEQFASQSKLILLQEAQTTSQLLNFIAAHNKLADHVPAYCFNDIFAGVMTITDSAPTQILSFREKEPFIRVPKSALITVYPIKNSIQKLLVANIHAINFSIGLKIYRQQMHMLLNYIKHHDGPVILAGDFNAWSRKRLNLLYNLTRSINLKPVNFAVDIRKTFLGRPLDFVFYRGLKLDAAKIINTAASDHNPLFVNFKMNLN
;
A
#
# COMPACT_ATOMS: atom_id res chain seq x y z
N MET A 1 -10.11 -5.16 28.05
CA MET A 1 -10.29 -3.73 27.66
C MET A 1 -9.39 -3.42 26.47
N PHE A 2 -9.84 -3.71 25.23
CA PHE A 2 -9.08 -3.48 23.99
C PHE A 2 -9.32 -2.03 23.52
N LYS A 3 -8.44 -1.10 23.92
CA LYS A 3 -8.70 0.34 23.77
C LYS A 3 -8.40 0.95 22.40
N HIS A 4 -7.98 0.18 21.39
CA HIS A 4 -7.68 0.71 20.07
C HIS A 4 -7.98 -0.32 18.97
N ARG A 5 -9.18 -0.23 18.40
CA ARG A 5 -9.61 -1.01 17.22
C ARG A 5 -8.68 -0.66 16.04
N ASP A 6 -8.16 -1.66 15.34
CA ASP A 6 -7.60 -1.47 14.00
C ASP A 6 -8.75 -1.65 13.02
N TYR A 7 -9.24 -0.53 12.50
CA TYR A 7 -10.38 -0.44 11.60
C TYR A 7 -9.93 0.11 10.26
N THR A 8 -10.76 -0.07 9.25
CA THR A 8 -10.60 0.56 7.94
C THR A 8 -11.77 1.51 7.71
N LEU A 9 -11.48 2.67 7.14
CA LEU A 9 -12.49 3.55 6.56
C LEU A 9 -12.49 3.32 5.06
N ARG A 10 -13.64 2.98 4.49
CA ARG A 10 -13.82 2.87 3.05
C ARG A 10 -14.53 4.10 2.53
N TYR A 11 -13.87 4.84 1.67
CA TYR A 11 -14.45 5.96 0.93
C TYR A 11 -14.96 5.48 -0.42
N LYS A 12 -16.16 5.91 -0.80
CA LYS A 12 -16.85 5.51 -2.02
C LYS A 12 -17.01 6.69 -2.98
N GLY A 13 -17.26 6.38 -4.25
CA GLY A 13 -17.43 7.36 -5.32
C GLY A 13 -18.53 8.41 -5.05
N ASN A 14 -19.55 8.03 -4.29
CA ASN A 14 -20.67 8.89 -3.91
C ASN A 14 -20.43 9.71 -2.63
N SER A 15 -19.18 9.80 -2.16
CA SER A 15 -18.78 10.45 -0.90
C SER A 15 -19.23 9.75 0.39
N ASP A 16 -19.80 8.54 0.29
CA ASP A 16 -20.10 7.74 1.47
C ASP A 16 -18.82 7.21 2.12
N VAL A 17 -18.84 7.14 3.45
CA VAL A 17 -17.78 6.56 4.27
C VAL A 17 -18.31 5.40 5.07
N GLU A 18 -17.73 4.22 4.87
CA GLU A 18 -18.09 3.00 5.57
C GLU A 18 -17.01 2.62 6.59
N LEU A 19 -17.42 2.35 7.84
CA LEU A 19 -16.53 1.82 8.87
C LEU A 19 -16.47 0.29 8.79
N ILE A 20 -15.28 -0.23 8.49
CA ILE A 20 -15.01 -1.65 8.41
C ILE A 20 -14.24 -2.07 9.68
N LEU A 21 -14.93 -2.81 10.54
CA LEU A 21 -14.35 -3.40 11.75
C LEU A 21 -13.72 -4.77 11.45
N PRO A 22 -12.83 -5.27 12.32
CA PRO A 22 -12.37 -6.66 12.21
C PRO A 22 -13.55 -7.63 12.09
N ASN A 23 -13.44 -8.58 11.15
CA ASN A 23 -14.46 -9.59 10.82
C ASN A 23 -15.76 -9.07 10.20
N HIS A 24 -15.84 -7.79 9.79
CA HIS A 24 -16.98 -7.30 9.01
C HIS A 24 -17.05 -8.07 7.68
N LYS A 25 -18.22 -8.63 7.36
CA LYS A 25 -18.48 -9.22 6.03
C LYS A 25 -18.45 -8.11 4.99
N ILE A 26 -17.57 -8.26 4.00
CA ILE A 26 -17.47 -7.33 2.89
C ILE A 26 -18.23 -7.92 1.71
N VAL A 27 -19.23 -7.18 1.23
CA VAL A 27 -19.87 -7.49 -0.06
C VAL A 27 -18.91 -7.07 -1.17
N HIS A 28 -18.66 -7.97 -2.11
CA HIS A 28 -17.85 -7.72 -3.29
C HIS A 28 -18.69 -8.09 -4.51
N ASP A 29 -18.65 -7.23 -5.53
CA ASP A 29 -19.60 -7.33 -6.64
C ASP A 29 -18.95 -7.96 -7.88
N HIS A 30 -17.67 -7.66 -8.11
CA HIS A 30 -16.93 -8.11 -9.30
C HIS A 30 -15.45 -8.37 -8.99
N PRO A 31 -14.78 -9.27 -9.75
CA PRO A 31 -13.35 -9.48 -9.60
C PRO A 31 -12.56 -8.20 -9.90
N LEU A 32 -11.47 -7.98 -9.18
CA LEU A 32 -10.61 -6.83 -9.47
C LEU A 32 -9.83 -7.07 -10.76
N ILE A 33 -9.19 -8.24 -10.87
CA ILE A 33 -8.35 -8.57 -12.02
C ILE A 33 -9.19 -9.31 -13.04
N GLU A 34 -9.52 -8.63 -14.14
CA GLU A 34 -10.23 -9.22 -15.28
C GLU A 34 -9.36 -9.42 -16.52
N GLN A 35 -8.24 -8.70 -16.58
CA GLN A 35 -7.31 -8.70 -17.69
C GLN A 35 -6.04 -9.44 -17.33
N THR A 36 -5.28 -9.83 -18.36
CA THR A 36 -4.01 -10.54 -18.18
C THR A 36 -2.90 -9.61 -17.68
N SER A 37 -3.02 -8.29 -17.84
CA SER A 37 -2.07 -7.30 -17.35
C SER A 37 -2.76 -6.21 -16.54
N PHE A 38 -2.06 -5.66 -15.56
CA PHE A 38 -2.53 -4.53 -14.78
C PHE A 38 -1.36 -3.74 -14.20
N SER A 39 -1.60 -2.46 -13.92
CA SER A 39 -0.59 -1.55 -13.37
C SER A 39 -0.91 -1.21 -11.92
N VAL A 40 0.15 -0.98 -11.15
CA VAL A 40 0.10 -0.58 -9.75
C VAL A 40 0.94 0.67 -9.57
N LEU A 41 0.34 1.72 -9.01
CA LEU A 41 1.03 2.93 -8.57
C LEU A 41 1.28 2.82 -7.07
N VAL A 42 2.51 3.05 -6.61
CA VAL A 42 2.88 3.04 -5.19
C VAL A 42 3.54 4.37 -4.87
N TRP A 43 3.00 5.10 -3.89
CA TRP A 43 3.48 6.45 -3.62
C TRP A 43 3.29 6.91 -2.18
N ASN A 44 4.39 7.24 -1.51
CA ASN A 44 4.33 8.11 -0.35
C ASN A 44 4.04 9.53 -0.86
N ILE A 45 2.81 9.98 -0.66
CA ILE A 45 2.29 11.24 -1.21
C ILE A 45 2.52 12.42 -0.23
N PHE A 46 3.39 12.25 0.76
CA PHE A 46 3.88 13.29 1.66
C PHE A 46 2.78 14.16 2.28
N LYS A 47 1.70 13.54 2.74
CA LYS A 47 0.55 14.25 3.34
C LYS A 47 -0.06 15.32 2.42
N GLN A 48 0.10 15.15 1.10
CA GLN A 48 -0.35 16.10 0.08
C GLN A 48 0.22 17.52 0.31
N LYS A 49 1.38 17.64 0.98
CA LYS A 49 1.95 18.95 1.37
C LYS A 49 2.48 19.77 0.22
N ARG A 50 2.78 19.13 -0.91
CA ARG A 50 3.28 19.80 -2.11
C ARG A 50 2.15 19.97 -3.12
N ARG A 51 2.27 21.04 -3.90
CA ARG A 51 1.36 21.32 -5.02
C ARG A 51 1.40 20.17 -6.03
N ASP A 52 0.36 20.08 -6.83
CA ASP A 52 0.26 19.17 -7.99
C ASP A 52 0.22 17.67 -7.66
N CYS A 53 0.19 17.27 -6.38
CA CYS A 53 0.14 15.85 -6.03
C CYS A 53 -1.10 15.14 -6.61
N ILE A 54 -2.26 15.81 -6.56
CA ILE A 54 -3.48 15.30 -7.19
C ILE A 54 -3.37 15.32 -8.71
N THR A 55 -2.78 16.37 -9.31
CA THR A 55 -2.53 16.44 -10.75
C THR A 55 -1.66 15.27 -11.25
N VAL A 56 -0.67 14.84 -10.46
CA VAL A 56 0.12 13.64 -10.77
C VAL A 56 -0.76 12.39 -10.64
N LEU A 57 -1.59 12.25 -9.59
CA LEU A 57 -2.51 11.11 -9.48
C LEU A 57 -3.47 11.00 -10.67
N GLU A 58 -4.00 12.14 -11.14
CA GLU A 58 -4.91 12.23 -12.29
C GLU A 58 -4.31 11.58 -13.55
N GLN A 59 -3.00 11.79 -13.79
CA GLN A 59 -2.30 11.18 -14.93
C GLN A 59 -2.32 9.64 -14.91
N PHE A 60 -2.45 9.03 -13.72
CA PHE A 60 -2.37 7.59 -13.52
C PHE A 60 -3.70 6.94 -13.11
N ALA A 61 -4.77 7.71 -12.91
CA ALA A 61 -6.05 7.24 -12.38
C ALA A 61 -6.70 6.13 -13.23
N SER A 62 -6.68 6.31 -14.55
CA SER A 62 -7.19 5.33 -15.53
C SER A 62 -6.20 4.23 -15.87
N GLN A 63 -4.90 4.47 -15.67
CA GLN A 63 -3.83 3.53 -16.00
C GLN A 63 -3.57 2.52 -14.87
N SER A 64 -3.94 2.86 -13.64
CA SER A 64 -3.65 2.09 -12.45
C SER A 64 -4.86 1.29 -12.00
N LYS A 65 -4.69 -0.02 -11.88
CA LYS A 65 -5.69 -0.90 -11.28
C LYS A 65 -5.71 -0.78 -9.76
N LEU A 66 -4.54 -0.49 -9.19
CA LEU A 66 -4.32 -0.29 -7.76
C LEU A 66 -3.44 0.94 -7.57
N ILE A 67 -3.84 1.83 -6.67
CA ILE A 67 -3.02 2.96 -6.21
C ILE A 67 -2.80 2.80 -4.71
N LEU A 68 -1.55 2.60 -4.31
CA LEU A 68 -1.14 2.33 -2.92
C LEU A 68 -0.44 3.57 -2.37
N LEU A 69 -1.17 4.36 -1.59
CA LEU A 69 -0.69 5.60 -1.01
C LEU A 69 -0.21 5.39 0.43
N GLN A 70 0.93 5.98 0.76
CA GLN A 70 1.38 6.18 2.14
C GLN A 70 1.33 7.68 2.46
N GLU A 71 1.10 8.01 3.73
CA GLU A 71 0.84 9.40 4.15
C GLU A 71 -0.33 10.04 3.39
N ALA A 72 -1.33 9.25 3.01
CA ALA A 72 -2.58 9.77 2.47
C ALA A 72 -3.35 10.46 3.59
N GLN A 73 -3.81 11.69 3.35
CA GLN A 73 -4.73 12.40 4.21
C GLN A 73 -6.08 12.56 3.53
N THR A 74 -7.15 12.50 4.32
CA THR A 74 -8.55 12.67 3.86
C THR A 74 -8.88 14.14 3.58
N THR A 75 -8.03 14.81 2.82
CA THR A 75 -8.25 16.16 2.31
C THR A 75 -9.36 16.15 1.27
N SER A 76 -10.10 17.25 1.13
CA SER A 76 -11.16 17.37 0.13
C SER A 76 -10.65 17.08 -1.29
N GLN A 77 -9.42 17.47 -1.62
CA GLN A 77 -8.86 17.22 -2.95
C GLN A 77 -8.67 15.72 -3.23
N LEU A 78 -8.18 14.93 -2.26
CA LEU A 78 -8.03 13.47 -2.44
C LEU A 78 -9.39 12.76 -2.44
N LEU A 79 -10.34 13.19 -1.60
CA LEU A 79 -11.69 12.62 -1.60
C LEU A 79 -12.43 12.93 -2.90
N ASN A 80 -12.29 14.15 -3.43
CA ASN A 80 -12.84 14.52 -4.74
C ASN A 80 -12.22 13.72 -5.88
N PHE A 81 -10.91 13.43 -5.82
CA PHE A 81 -10.26 12.51 -6.77
C PHE A 81 -10.90 11.11 -6.73
N ILE A 82 -11.12 10.55 -5.54
CA ILE A 82 -11.76 9.23 -5.38
C ILE A 82 -13.19 9.26 -5.96
N ALA A 83 -13.94 10.32 -5.65
CA ALA A 83 -15.32 10.51 -6.12
C ALA A 83 -15.41 10.65 -7.65
N ALA A 84 -14.60 11.53 -8.23
CA ALA A 84 -14.61 11.84 -9.66
C ALA A 84 -14.27 10.61 -10.53
N HIS A 85 -13.43 9.72 -10.03
CA HIS A 85 -13.05 8.47 -10.73
C HIS A 85 -13.90 7.26 -10.33
N ASN A 86 -14.96 7.45 -9.54
CA ASN A 86 -15.82 6.40 -9.00
C ASN A 86 -15.02 5.24 -8.37
N LYS A 87 -13.94 5.57 -7.64
CA LYS A 87 -13.07 4.58 -7.01
C LYS A 87 -13.59 4.21 -5.62
N LEU A 88 -13.12 3.07 -5.14
CA LEU A 88 -13.17 2.69 -3.73
C LEU A 88 -11.79 2.90 -3.12
N ALA A 89 -11.74 3.50 -1.93
CA ALA A 89 -10.50 3.71 -1.19
C ALA A 89 -10.59 3.13 0.21
N ASP A 90 -9.88 2.04 0.46
CA ASP A 90 -9.72 1.46 1.79
C ASP A 90 -8.55 2.14 2.50
N HIS A 91 -8.80 2.77 3.64
CA HIS A 91 -7.84 3.56 4.41
C HIS A 91 -7.69 3.02 5.82
N VAL A 92 -6.44 2.79 6.26
CA VAL A 92 -6.13 2.48 7.66
C VAL A 92 -5.51 3.73 8.30
N PRO A 93 -6.27 4.50 9.09
CA PRO A 93 -5.75 5.69 9.74
C PRO A 93 -4.68 5.35 10.77
N ALA A 94 -3.52 5.97 10.62
CA ALA A 94 -2.47 5.94 11.63
C ALA A 94 -2.74 6.97 12.74
N TYR A 95 -3.19 8.18 12.37
CA TYR A 95 -3.63 9.22 13.30
C TYR A 95 -4.72 10.10 12.68
N CYS A 96 -5.35 10.93 13.51
CA CYS A 96 -6.34 11.92 13.10
C CYS A 96 -6.01 13.26 13.75
N PHE A 97 -6.16 14.36 13.00
CA PHE A 97 -6.04 15.72 13.48
C PHE A 97 -7.06 16.60 12.75
N ASN A 98 -7.90 17.33 13.51
CA ASN A 98 -8.99 18.15 12.96
C ASN A 98 -9.85 17.40 11.93
N ASP A 99 -10.26 16.18 12.26
CA ASP A 99 -11.04 15.27 11.40
C ASP A 99 -10.38 14.87 10.08
N ILE A 100 -9.09 15.20 9.90
CA ILE A 100 -8.25 14.72 8.80
C ILE A 100 -7.50 13.48 9.27
N PHE A 101 -7.88 12.33 8.74
CA PHE A 101 -7.22 11.06 8.99
C PHE A 101 -6.01 10.93 8.08
N ALA A 102 -4.90 10.47 8.64
CA ALA A 102 -3.64 10.24 7.91
C ALA A 102 -3.20 8.79 8.05
N GLY A 103 -2.79 8.14 6.95
CA GLY A 103 -2.39 6.72 7.01
C GLY A 103 -2.03 6.13 5.65
N VAL A 104 -2.20 4.82 5.51
CA VAL A 104 -2.05 4.10 4.24
C VAL A 104 -3.40 3.86 3.58
N MET A 105 -3.50 4.13 2.28
CA MET A 105 -4.75 4.03 1.53
C MET A 105 -4.53 3.20 0.26
N THR A 106 -5.41 2.24 0.01
CA THR A 106 -5.44 1.44 -1.22
C THR A 106 -6.67 1.84 -2.02
N ILE A 107 -6.47 2.45 -3.18
CA ILE A 107 -7.52 2.93 -4.09
C ILE A 107 -7.63 1.97 -5.28
N THR A 108 -8.86 1.60 -5.64
CA THR A 108 -9.17 0.54 -6.60
C THR A 108 -10.59 0.65 -7.16
N ASP A 109 -10.95 -0.16 -8.16
CA ASP A 109 -12.29 -0.19 -8.79
C ASP A 109 -13.26 -1.21 -8.17
N SER A 110 -12.77 -2.09 -7.29
CA SER A 110 -13.58 -3.17 -6.72
C SER A 110 -13.24 -3.42 -5.26
N ALA A 111 -14.25 -3.78 -4.47
CA ALA A 111 -14.09 -4.10 -3.07
C ALA A 111 -13.29 -5.42 -2.91
N PRO A 112 -12.32 -5.48 -1.97
CA PRO A 112 -11.70 -6.74 -1.58
C PRO A 112 -12.69 -7.66 -0.87
N THR A 113 -12.41 -8.96 -0.93
CA THR A 113 -13.12 -9.99 -0.13
C THR A 113 -12.66 -10.03 1.32
N GLN A 114 -11.44 -9.55 1.61
CA GLN A 114 -10.88 -9.53 2.96
C GLN A 114 -10.02 -8.28 3.16
N ILE A 115 -10.06 -7.73 4.37
CA ILE A 115 -9.27 -6.59 4.80
C ILE A 115 -8.63 -6.92 6.15
N LEU A 116 -7.35 -6.60 6.29
CA LEU A 116 -6.68 -6.55 7.57
C LEU A 116 -5.98 -5.20 7.74
N SER A 117 -6.24 -4.61 8.90
CA SER A 117 -5.74 -3.30 9.29
C SER A 117 -4.72 -3.50 10.40
N PHE A 118 -3.57 -2.84 10.27
CA PHE A 118 -2.51 -2.88 11.28
C PHE A 118 -2.11 -1.46 11.62
N ARG A 119 -1.96 -1.15 12.91
CA ARG A 119 -1.41 0.12 13.36
C ARG A 119 -0.35 -0.08 14.44
N GLU A 120 0.80 0.54 14.21
CA GLU A 120 1.94 0.51 15.12
C GLU A 120 2.27 1.90 15.63
N LYS A 121 2.38 2.07 16.96
CA LYS A 121 2.79 3.35 17.56
C LYS A 121 4.32 3.45 17.53
N GLU A 122 4.86 4.57 17.05
CA GLU A 122 6.30 4.80 17.09
C GLU A 122 6.78 5.12 18.52
N PRO A 123 7.88 4.50 19.01
CA PRO A 123 8.34 4.68 20.39
C PRO A 123 8.79 6.09 20.74
N PHE A 124 9.40 6.79 19.76
CA PHE A 124 10.06 8.08 20.00
C PHE A 124 9.27 9.27 19.49
N ILE A 125 8.61 9.13 18.33
CA ILE A 125 7.93 10.25 17.66
C ILE A 125 6.41 10.19 17.82
N ARG A 126 5.83 9.18 18.49
CA ARG A 126 4.39 8.98 18.76
C ARG A 126 3.45 9.04 17.54
N VAL A 127 3.91 9.43 16.35
CA VAL A 127 3.17 9.38 15.10
C VAL A 127 3.08 7.92 14.70
N PRO A 128 1.90 7.29 14.81
CA PRO A 128 1.77 5.89 14.46
C PRO A 128 2.01 5.70 12.97
N LYS A 129 2.34 4.47 12.59
CA LYS A 129 2.35 4.02 11.21
C LYS A 129 1.32 2.92 11.03
N SER A 130 0.88 2.71 9.80
CA SER A 130 -0.14 1.71 9.49
C SER A 130 0.25 0.86 8.29
N ALA A 131 -0.37 -0.32 8.23
CA ALA A 131 -0.36 -1.19 7.07
C ALA A 131 -1.78 -1.68 6.79
N LEU A 132 -2.04 -1.97 5.53
CA LEU A 132 -3.33 -2.45 5.03
C LEU A 132 -3.07 -3.66 4.12
N ILE A 133 -3.69 -4.79 4.45
CA ILE A 133 -3.78 -5.93 3.54
C ILE A 133 -5.20 -5.99 2.98
N THR A 134 -5.31 -6.09 1.66
CA THR A 134 -6.57 -6.31 0.94
C THR A 134 -6.43 -7.55 0.05
N VAL A 135 -7.50 -8.34 -0.07
CA VAL A 135 -7.51 -9.58 -0.87
C VAL A 135 -8.62 -9.52 -1.93
N TYR A 136 -8.24 -9.56 -3.20
CA TYR A 136 -9.15 -9.36 -4.33
C TYR A 136 -9.37 -10.63 -5.16
N PRO A 137 -10.60 -10.88 -5.63
CA PRO A 137 -10.85 -11.95 -6.60
C PRO A 137 -10.17 -11.67 -7.93
N ILE A 138 -9.74 -12.74 -8.59
CA ILE A 138 -9.25 -12.75 -9.96
C ILE A 138 -10.29 -13.49 -10.81
N LYS A 139 -10.65 -12.92 -11.97
CA LYS A 139 -11.64 -13.50 -12.88
C LYS A 139 -11.21 -14.91 -13.31
N ASN A 140 -12.14 -15.85 -13.28
CA ASN A 140 -11.92 -17.25 -13.67
C ASN A 140 -10.79 -17.98 -12.92
N SER A 141 -10.52 -17.58 -11.67
CA SER A 141 -9.47 -18.17 -10.83
C SER A 141 -9.98 -18.44 -9.42
N ILE A 142 -9.60 -19.59 -8.86
CA ILE A 142 -9.81 -19.89 -7.43
C ILE A 142 -8.83 -19.13 -6.54
N GLN A 143 -7.66 -18.76 -7.08
CA GLN A 143 -6.68 -17.94 -6.39
C GLN A 143 -7.14 -16.49 -6.37
N LYS A 144 -6.70 -15.77 -5.34
CA LYS A 144 -6.95 -14.34 -5.13
C LYS A 144 -5.65 -13.55 -5.12
N LEU A 145 -5.71 -12.28 -5.46
CA LEU A 145 -4.57 -11.37 -5.35
C LEU A 145 -4.54 -10.76 -3.95
N LEU A 146 -3.46 -10.98 -3.20
CA LEU A 146 -3.22 -10.27 -1.95
C LEU A 146 -2.37 -9.03 -2.22
N VAL A 147 -2.82 -7.87 -1.73
CA VAL A 147 -2.11 -6.60 -1.83
C VAL A 147 -1.86 -6.07 -0.42
N ALA A 148 -0.60 -5.85 -0.08
CA ALA A 148 -0.19 -5.27 1.19
C ALA A 148 0.44 -3.89 0.95
N ASN A 149 -0.19 -2.84 1.46
CA ASN A 149 0.30 -1.47 1.48
C ASN A 149 0.86 -1.14 2.87
N ILE A 150 2.13 -0.78 2.94
CA ILE A 150 2.82 -0.53 4.22
C ILE A 150 3.44 0.87 4.28
N HIS A 151 3.31 1.50 5.43
CA HIS A 151 4.23 2.53 5.89
C HIS A 151 4.89 2.00 7.16
N ALA A 152 6.17 1.66 7.09
CA ALA A 152 6.89 1.07 8.22
C ALA A 152 7.38 2.15 9.18
N ILE A 153 7.65 1.75 10.43
CA ILE A 153 8.19 2.66 11.44
C ILE A 153 9.55 3.24 11.04
N ASN A 154 9.72 4.54 11.26
CA ASN A 154 10.95 5.26 10.94
C ASN A 154 12.00 5.07 12.06
N PHE A 155 11.70 5.49 13.30
CA PHE A 155 12.69 5.45 14.39
C PHE A 155 12.37 4.40 15.45
N SER A 156 13.34 3.52 15.73
CA SER A 156 13.32 2.60 16.86
C SER A 156 14.74 2.31 17.35
N ILE A 157 14.91 2.01 18.65
CA ILE A 157 16.19 1.52 19.18
C ILE A 157 16.41 0.11 18.65
N GLY A 158 17.48 -0.08 17.88
CA GLY A 158 17.80 -1.35 17.25
C GLY A 158 16.79 -1.80 16.19
N LEU A 159 16.67 -3.11 16.01
CA LEU A 159 15.81 -3.71 14.98
C LEU A 159 14.52 -4.35 15.53
N LYS A 160 14.34 -4.43 16.84
CA LYS A 160 13.32 -5.29 17.46
C LYS A 160 11.90 -4.94 16.98
N ILE A 161 11.54 -3.67 17.05
CA ILE A 161 10.18 -3.19 16.72
C ILE A 161 9.94 -3.27 15.21
N TYR A 162 10.94 -2.88 14.41
CA TYR A 162 10.88 -2.99 12.95
C TYR A 162 10.67 -4.46 12.52
N ARG A 163 11.45 -5.37 13.12
CA ARG A 163 11.35 -6.80 12.92
C ARG A 163 9.96 -7.32 13.29
N GLN A 164 9.44 -6.96 14.46
CA GLN A 164 8.11 -7.38 14.91
C GLN A 164 7.02 -6.92 13.95
N GLN A 165 7.01 -5.64 13.54
CA GLN A 165 6.07 -5.12 12.55
C GLN A 165 6.13 -5.90 11.24
N MET A 166 7.34 -6.12 10.69
CA MET A 166 7.49 -6.90 9.45
C MET A 166 7.00 -8.34 9.64
N HIS A 167 7.34 -9.01 10.75
CA HIS A 167 6.90 -10.39 10.97
C HIS A 167 5.39 -10.52 11.08
N MET A 168 4.69 -9.60 11.75
CA MET A 168 3.24 -9.65 11.84
C MET A 168 2.58 -9.59 10.46
N LEU A 169 3.03 -8.66 9.62
CA LEU A 169 2.52 -8.51 8.26
C LEU A 169 2.86 -9.74 7.40
N LEU A 170 4.13 -10.13 7.38
CA LEU A 170 4.62 -11.22 6.53
C LEU A 170 4.10 -12.59 6.95
N ASN A 171 3.76 -12.79 8.23
CA ASN A 171 3.13 -14.02 8.68
C ASN A 171 1.75 -14.20 8.04
N TYR A 172 0.97 -13.14 7.88
CA TYR A 172 -0.30 -13.25 7.14
C TYR A 172 -0.06 -13.57 5.67
N ILE A 173 0.86 -12.83 5.03
CA ILE A 173 1.18 -13.03 3.61
C ILE A 173 1.70 -14.45 3.33
N LYS A 174 2.45 -15.04 4.26
CA LYS A 174 2.99 -16.39 4.13
C LYS A 174 1.90 -17.43 3.84
N HIS A 175 0.73 -17.31 4.46
CA HIS A 175 -0.38 -18.28 4.36
C HIS A 175 -1.31 -18.05 3.16
N HIS A 176 -1.00 -17.10 2.27
CA HIS A 176 -1.82 -16.81 1.09
C HIS A 176 -1.35 -17.59 -0.13
N ASP A 177 -2.16 -18.50 -0.66
CA ASP A 177 -1.78 -19.43 -1.75
C ASP A 177 -1.91 -18.85 -3.18
N GLY A 178 -1.97 -17.52 -3.32
CA GLY A 178 -2.10 -16.85 -4.62
C GLY A 178 -1.03 -15.81 -4.90
N PRO A 179 -1.21 -15.02 -5.97
CA PRO A 179 -0.38 -13.88 -6.29
C PRO A 179 -0.34 -12.87 -5.14
N VAL A 180 0.81 -12.27 -4.92
CA VAL A 180 1.02 -11.25 -3.87
C VAL A 180 1.73 -10.05 -4.45
N ILE A 181 1.28 -8.86 -4.03
CA ILE A 181 2.03 -7.61 -4.12
C ILE A 181 2.18 -7.05 -2.70
N LEU A 182 3.42 -6.81 -2.28
CA LEU A 182 3.76 -6.14 -1.03
C LEU A 182 4.54 -4.88 -1.38
N ALA A 183 4.01 -3.71 -1.02
CA ALA A 183 4.58 -2.45 -1.46
C ALA A 183 4.35 -1.29 -0.48
N GLY A 184 5.19 -0.27 -0.59
CA GLY A 184 5.05 0.98 0.13
C GLY A 184 6.39 1.52 0.64
N ASP A 185 6.33 2.35 1.67
CA ASP A 185 7.49 2.95 2.34
C ASP A 185 7.93 2.06 3.50
N PHE A 186 9.06 1.37 3.33
CA PHE A 186 9.60 0.45 4.31
C PHE A 186 10.53 1.11 5.32
N ASN A 187 10.84 2.40 5.20
CA ASN A 187 11.82 3.09 6.05
C ASN A 187 13.10 2.23 6.31
N ALA A 188 13.59 1.56 5.25
CA ALA A 188 14.67 0.58 5.32
C ALA A 188 16.07 1.23 5.21
N TRP A 189 16.23 2.41 5.81
CA TRP A 189 17.35 3.32 5.60
C TRP A 189 18.70 2.88 6.18
N SER A 190 18.74 1.81 6.98
CA SER A 190 20.00 1.23 7.47
C SER A 190 20.30 -0.10 6.79
N ARG A 191 21.59 -0.43 6.64
CA ARG A 191 22.03 -1.73 6.11
C ARG A 191 21.37 -2.90 6.85
N LYS A 192 21.25 -2.78 8.17
CA LYS A 192 20.62 -3.79 9.03
C LYS A 192 19.13 -3.98 8.72
N ARG A 193 18.37 -2.90 8.54
CA ARG A 193 16.95 -2.97 8.14
C ARG A 193 16.78 -3.51 6.73
N LEU A 194 17.58 -3.02 5.79
CA LEU A 194 17.52 -3.46 4.40
C LEU A 194 17.81 -4.97 4.26
N ASN A 195 18.86 -5.46 4.91
CA ASN A 195 19.18 -6.88 4.93
C ASN A 195 18.05 -7.71 5.57
N LEU A 196 17.48 -7.22 6.68
CA LEU A 196 16.36 -7.87 7.32
C LEU A 196 15.14 -7.94 6.40
N LEU A 197 14.79 -6.83 5.74
CA LEU A 197 13.68 -6.75 4.80
C LEU A 197 13.85 -7.79 3.68
N TYR A 198 15.00 -7.81 3.01
CA TYR A 198 15.28 -8.78 1.95
C TYR A 198 15.25 -10.22 2.44
N ASN A 199 15.82 -10.51 3.62
CA ASN A 199 15.80 -11.87 4.17
C ASN A 199 14.37 -12.34 4.47
N LEU A 200 13.55 -11.48 5.08
CA LEU A 200 12.17 -11.84 5.43
C LEU A 200 11.29 -12.01 4.19
N THR A 201 11.37 -11.10 3.21
CA THR A 201 10.57 -11.23 1.98
C THR A 201 11.00 -12.45 1.16
N ARG A 202 12.31 -12.70 1.04
CA ARG A 202 12.84 -13.89 0.37
C ARG A 202 12.38 -15.19 1.04
N SER A 203 12.29 -15.22 2.38
CA SER A 203 11.86 -16.41 3.13
C SER A 203 10.42 -16.86 2.82
N ILE A 204 9.62 -15.97 2.22
CA ILE A 204 8.26 -16.27 1.76
C ILE A 204 8.12 -16.13 0.23
N ASN A 205 9.22 -16.31 -0.50
CA ASN A 205 9.28 -16.31 -1.97
C ASN A 205 8.84 -15.00 -2.64
N LEU A 206 8.85 -13.88 -1.92
CA LEU A 206 8.68 -12.57 -2.54
C LEU A 206 10.00 -12.11 -3.15
N LYS A 207 9.96 -11.70 -4.41
CA LYS A 207 11.10 -11.08 -5.12
C LYS A 207 10.90 -9.57 -5.24
N PRO A 208 11.98 -8.77 -5.16
CA PRO A 208 11.89 -7.34 -5.37
C PRO A 208 11.63 -6.99 -6.83
N VAL A 209 10.96 -5.87 -7.07
CA VAL A 209 10.97 -5.16 -8.35
C VAL A 209 12.26 -4.35 -8.43
N ASN A 210 12.99 -4.52 -9.53
CA ASN A 210 14.18 -3.74 -9.84
C ASN A 210 13.82 -2.67 -10.88
N PHE A 211 14.45 -1.51 -10.76
CA PHE A 211 14.25 -0.37 -11.67
C PHE A 211 15.54 -0.12 -12.45
N ALA A 212 15.44 0.09 -13.76
CA ALA A 212 16.60 0.33 -14.62
C ALA A 212 17.29 1.66 -14.28
N VAL A 213 16.49 2.69 -13.99
CA VAL A 213 16.95 3.99 -13.47
C VAL A 213 16.35 4.16 -12.10
N ASP A 214 17.18 4.12 -11.05
CA ASP A 214 16.74 4.17 -9.66
C ASP A 214 16.87 5.58 -9.08
N ILE A 215 15.79 6.35 -9.19
CA ILE A 215 15.63 7.68 -8.60
C ILE A 215 14.68 7.65 -7.40
N ARG A 216 14.61 6.52 -6.68
CA ARG A 216 13.81 6.42 -5.46
C ARG A 216 14.32 7.40 -4.41
N LYS A 217 13.42 7.83 -3.53
CA LYS A 217 13.82 8.54 -2.32
C LYS A 217 14.76 7.66 -1.53
N THR A 218 15.92 8.22 -1.19
CA THR A 218 16.88 7.57 -0.30
C THR A 218 17.06 8.34 1.00
N PHE A 219 17.41 7.61 2.04
CA PHE A 219 17.95 8.16 3.29
C PHE A 219 19.19 7.35 3.66
N LEU A 220 20.28 8.04 4.02
CA LEU A 220 21.60 7.42 4.23
C LEU A 220 22.02 6.49 3.07
N GLY A 221 21.75 6.94 1.83
CA GLY A 221 22.11 6.23 0.60
C GLY A 221 21.33 4.94 0.33
N ARG A 222 20.19 4.71 1.01
CA ARG A 222 19.34 3.51 0.81
C ARG A 222 17.91 3.88 0.44
N PRO A 223 17.29 3.15 -0.50
CA PRO A 223 15.91 3.40 -0.88
C PRO A 223 14.96 3.11 0.27
N LEU A 224 13.88 3.90 0.34
CA LEU A 224 12.81 3.74 1.33
C LEU A 224 11.64 2.95 0.77
N ASP A 225 11.30 3.19 -0.49
CA ASP A 225 10.14 2.60 -1.15
C ASP A 225 10.50 1.32 -1.90
N PHE A 226 9.65 0.30 -1.76
CA PHE A 226 9.85 -0.99 -2.42
C PHE A 226 8.53 -1.56 -2.93
N VAL A 227 8.65 -2.38 -3.98
CA VAL A 227 7.60 -3.30 -4.42
C VAL A 227 8.21 -4.69 -4.45
N PHE A 228 7.54 -5.63 -3.79
CA PHE A 228 7.86 -7.05 -3.81
C PHE A 228 6.65 -7.83 -4.33
N TYR A 229 6.90 -8.94 -5.02
CA TYR A 229 5.84 -9.73 -5.62
C TYR A 229 6.16 -11.22 -5.70
N ARG A 230 5.13 -12.04 -5.80
CA ARG A 230 5.20 -13.47 -6.20
C ARG A 230 3.92 -13.86 -6.94
N GLY A 231 3.96 -14.96 -7.70
CA GLY A 231 2.79 -15.43 -8.46
C GLY A 231 2.35 -14.51 -9.61
N LEU A 232 3.22 -13.57 -10.01
CA LEU A 232 3.02 -12.66 -11.15
C LEU A 232 4.30 -12.61 -11.99
N LYS A 233 4.17 -12.19 -13.24
CA LYS A 233 5.27 -11.79 -14.11
C LYS A 233 5.40 -10.27 -14.09
N LEU A 234 6.60 -9.78 -13.83
CA LEU A 234 6.91 -8.36 -14.00
C LEU A 234 7.08 -8.07 -15.48
N ASP A 235 6.30 -7.12 -16.00
CA ASP A 235 6.36 -6.71 -17.41
C ASP A 235 7.21 -5.45 -17.59
N ALA A 236 6.93 -4.42 -16.79
CA ALA A 236 7.70 -3.18 -16.78
C ALA A 236 7.67 -2.54 -15.38
N ALA A 237 8.69 -1.76 -15.07
CA ALA A 237 8.74 -0.95 -13.86
C ALA A 237 9.49 0.36 -14.14
N LYS A 238 8.91 1.48 -13.70
CA LYS A 238 9.55 2.79 -13.79
C LYS A 238 9.27 3.62 -12.55
N ILE A 239 10.12 4.61 -12.32
CA ILE A 239 9.93 5.61 -11.28
C ILE A 239 9.57 6.92 -11.97
N ILE A 240 8.52 7.56 -11.49
CA ILE A 240 8.05 8.83 -12.06
C ILE A 240 8.78 9.96 -11.38
N ASN A 241 9.61 10.70 -12.12
CA ASN A 241 10.28 11.88 -11.57
C ASN A 241 9.27 13.00 -11.35
N THR A 242 9.12 13.47 -10.11
CA THR A 242 8.20 14.56 -9.79
C THR A 242 8.64 15.34 -8.56
N ALA A 243 8.27 16.61 -8.51
CA ALA A 243 8.41 17.44 -7.32
C ALA A 243 7.15 17.41 -6.40
N ALA A 244 6.08 16.74 -6.82
CA ALA A 244 4.77 16.75 -6.14
C ALA A 244 4.71 15.98 -4.81
N SER A 245 5.81 15.31 -4.44
CA SER A 245 6.07 14.72 -3.13
C SER A 245 7.59 14.74 -2.88
N ASP A 246 8.04 14.47 -1.67
CA ASP A 246 9.45 14.19 -1.40
C ASP A 246 9.86 12.74 -1.75
N HIS A 247 8.89 11.92 -2.16
CA HIS A 247 9.10 10.60 -2.78
C HIS A 247 8.61 10.61 -4.22
N ASN A 248 9.29 9.84 -5.08
CA ASN A 248 8.85 9.60 -6.45
C ASN A 248 7.90 8.39 -6.50
N PRO A 249 6.78 8.44 -7.25
CA PRO A 249 5.90 7.30 -7.44
C PRO A 249 6.62 6.13 -8.14
N LEU A 250 6.36 4.91 -7.67
CA LEU A 250 6.74 3.68 -8.36
C LEU A 250 5.56 3.20 -9.20
N PHE A 251 5.76 3.03 -10.51
CA PHE A 251 4.74 2.53 -11.42
C PHE A 251 5.18 1.18 -11.99
N VAL A 252 4.40 0.14 -11.69
CA VAL A 252 4.77 -1.24 -11.96
C VAL A 252 3.66 -1.95 -12.73
N ASN A 253 4.03 -2.56 -13.85
CA ASN A 253 3.14 -3.34 -14.68
C ASN A 253 3.38 -4.83 -14.45
N PHE A 254 2.32 -5.54 -14.08
CA PHE A 254 2.33 -6.97 -13.90
C PHE A 254 1.50 -7.66 -14.99
N LYS A 255 1.88 -8.89 -15.27
CA LYS A 255 1.07 -9.87 -16.00
C LYS A 255 0.74 -11.03 -15.07
N MET A 256 -0.49 -11.51 -15.17
CA MET A 256 -0.90 -12.76 -14.53
C MET A 256 -0.08 -13.90 -15.10
N ASN A 257 0.39 -14.81 -14.25
CA ASN A 257 0.92 -16.07 -14.70
C ASN A 257 -0.28 -16.91 -15.17
N LEU A 258 -0.55 -16.89 -16.47
CA LEU A 258 -1.44 -17.86 -17.08
C LEU A 258 -0.69 -19.20 -17.06
N ASN A 259 -1.17 -20.13 -16.25
CA ASN A 259 -0.78 -21.54 -16.38
C ASN A 259 -1.48 -22.13 -17.60
#